data_AF-A0A443S383-F1
#
_entry.id   AF-A0A443S383-F1
#
_cell.length_a   1.000
_cell.length_b   1.000
_cell.length_c   1.000
_cell.angle_alpha   90.00
_cell.angle_beta   90.00
_cell.angle_gamma   90.00
#
_symmetry.space_group_name_H-M   'P 1'
#
loop_
_entity.id
_entity.type
_entity.pdbx_description
1 polymer ?
#
loop_
_entity_poly.entity_id
_entity_poly.type
_entity_poly.pdbx_seq_one_letter_code
_entity_poly.pdbx_strand_id
1 'polypeptide(L)'
;STPVILAETVVVAAATNFTYTAYIYVDKYGRHYAYLPFMDEQTSVLYLMQIWVWRSVTFAGNLSTEHSFVKYGYYEVPEGGNVNIRLSRVESDDTDRYTRFSNLILSLAYLPVTCAQSVHTLKWVKMESCLLSKWVLHGLWGDLPGNLQKNLKTYCKQDIKDRSTESQVTDITQVPTDILNISILVSAKFDNIVQWLDYQWCSHGFFLLNNEGGVRFNSANDYFNVALKLYNKVNLMQKLNEAGFLSSDTDVYNISVFENLINSFRHRPGFVLSSLSGRVKTIRELVFCFDQETRWIRCRKSMLTGADVGVDSRTNYIALPTRYQLFPYIMLHLLYDSNNKRFVLDNVQTPNYNYGIVMSATETRSQHKEMFTEQLYTDKRIPLLLEASPFWNIGNDGLRWFERRLPNALRLMSKVTRISTFFDYIDIGLEMFEKVRANEWVNEIIRSRDYGSREIFLNRMRQLNIPPKDIQFLCMERANFELKEIRLCFSYNYYELVSCTPLDDPLYSQVEKLQNCPEEFEI
;
A
#
# COMPACT_ATOMS: atom_id res chain seq x y z
N SER A 1 -3.32 -23.73 -20.18
CA SER A 1 -2.31 -22.89 -19.51
C SER A 1 -1.14 -23.77 -19.11
N THR A 2 0.06 -23.47 -19.59
CA THR A 2 1.28 -24.21 -19.27
C THR A 2 1.72 -23.87 -17.84
N PRO A 3 2.02 -24.84 -16.97
CA PRO A 3 2.51 -24.58 -15.62
C PRO A 3 3.88 -23.88 -15.67
N VAL A 4 4.10 -22.90 -14.78
CA VAL A 4 5.42 -22.26 -14.59
C VAL A 4 6.15 -23.01 -13.48
N ILE A 5 7.39 -23.43 -13.76
CA ILE A 5 8.28 -24.05 -12.78
C ILE A 5 8.94 -22.93 -11.97
N LEU A 6 8.77 -22.92 -10.65
CA LEU A 6 9.27 -21.82 -9.80
C LEU A 6 10.61 -22.10 -9.13
N ALA A 7 10.89 -23.36 -8.85
CA ALA A 7 12.11 -23.81 -8.19
C ALA A 7 12.30 -25.31 -8.40
N GLU A 8 13.56 -25.71 -8.47
CA GLU A 8 14.00 -27.10 -8.36
C GLU A 8 14.45 -27.33 -6.92
N THR A 9 13.88 -28.35 -6.26
CA THR A 9 14.38 -28.80 -4.97
C THR A 9 14.53 -30.31 -4.96
N VAL A 10 15.64 -30.78 -4.41
CA VAL A 10 15.86 -32.20 -4.19
C VAL A 10 15.07 -32.59 -2.94
N VAL A 11 14.12 -33.51 -3.10
CA VAL A 11 13.35 -34.08 -2.00
C VAL A 11 13.77 -35.53 -1.83
N VAL A 12 14.29 -35.86 -0.65
CA VAL A 12 14.59 -37.24 -0.28
C VAL A 12 13.34 -37.83 0.36
N ALA A 13 12.64 -38.71 -0.35
CA ALA A 13 11.52 -39.45 0.21
C ALA A 13 12.07 -40.59 1.07
N ALA A 14 11.92 -40.47 2.39
CA ALA A 14 12.50 -41.41 3.37
C ALA A 14 12.02 -42.87 3.22
N ALA A 15 10.91 -43.11 2.51
CA ALA A 15 10.30 -44.44 2.40
C ALA A 15 10.92 -45.34 1.31
N THR A 16 11.65 -44.81 0.33
CA THR A 16 12.02 -45.59 -0.87
C THR A 16 13.49 -45.57 -1.26
N ASN A 17 14.39 -44.93 -0.48
CA ASN A 17 15.81 -44.72 -0.84
C ASN A 17 16.06 -44.05 -2.22
N PHE A 18 15.01 -43.59 -2.91
CA PHE A 18 15.12 -42.83 -4.15
C PHE A 18 15.17 -41.33 -3.84
N THR A 19 16.17 -40.67 -4.42
CA THR A 19 16.24 -39.21 -4.43
C THR A 19 15.53 -38.71 -5.67
N TYR A 20 14.52 -37.85 -5.50
CA TYR A 20 13.79 -37.25 -6.60
C TYR A 20 13.92 -35.73 -6.57
N THR A 21 14.13 -35.13 -7.73
CA THR A 21 14.04 -33.67 -7.89
C THR A 21 12.58 -33.32 -8.10
N ALA A 22 11.97 -32.73 -7.08
CA ALA A 22 10.60 -32.23 -7.18
C ALA A 22 10.60 -30.82 -7.76
N TYR A 23 9.88 -30.67 -8.87
CA TYR A 23 9.58 -29.36 -9.43
C TYR A 23 8.39 -28.77 -8.67
N ILE A 24 8.58 -27.59 -8.10
CA ILE A 24 7.49 -26.87 -7.44
C ILE A 24 6.79 -26.03 -8.51
N TYR A 25 5.52 -26.35 -8.71
CA TYR A 25 4.62 -25.64 -9.59
C TYR A 25 3.72 -24.71 -8.78
N VAL A 26 3.20 -23.69 -9.45
CA VAL A 26 2.15 -22.83 -8.89
C VAL A 26 0.94 -22.79 -9.79
N ASP A 27 -0.22 -22.92 -9.16
CA ASP A 27 -1.49 -22.80 -9.85
C ASP A 27 -1.93 -21.34 -9.99
N LYS A 28 -3.06 -21.13 -10.68
CA LYS A 28 -3.64 -19.80 -10.89
C LYS A 28 -4.02 -19.04 -9.60
N TYR A 29 -4.00 -19.70 -8.45
CA TYR A 29 -4.31 -19.13 -7.14
C TYR A 29 -3.06 -18.93 -6.28
N GLY A 30 -1.86 -19.11 -6.82
CA GLY A 30 -0.62 -18.94 -6.06
C GLY A 30 -0.29 -20.11 -5.13
N ARG A 31 -1.04 -21.22 -5.22
CA ARG A 31 -0.83 -22.38 -4.36
C ARG A 31 0.29 -23.24 -4.92
N HIS A 32 1.22 -23.61 -4.04
CA HIS A 32 2.39 -24.39 -4.41
C HIS A 32 2.06 -25.86 -4.34
N TYR A 33 2.35 -26.56 -5.43
CA TYR A 33 2.18 -28.00 -5.49
C TYR A 33 3.37 -28.66 -6.17
N ALA A 34 3.63 -29.89 -5.79
CA ALA A 34 4.60 -30.74 -6.46
C ALA A 34 3.90 -32.05 -6.83
N TYR A 35 4.38 -32.69 -7.89
CA TYR A 35 4.03 -34.08 -8.16
C TYR A 35 5.11 -34.95 -7.55
N LEU A 36 4.72 -35.84 -6.64
CA LEU A 36 5.62 -36.84 -6.08
C LEU A 36 5.29 -38.22 -6.65
N PRO A 37 6.30 -38.96 -7.13
CA PRO A 37 6.11 -40.35 -7.48
C PRO A 37 5.91 -41.20 -6.21
N PHE A 38 4.94 -42.10 -6.22
CA PHE A 38 4.79 -43.14 -5.21
C PHE A 38 4.62 -44.50 -5.88
N MET A 39 5.29 -45.52 -5.34
CA MET A 39 5.12 -46.90 -5.78
C MET A 39 4.11 -47.56 -4.85
N ASP A 40 3.05 -48.13 -5.40
CA ASP A 40 2.16 -49.00 -4.62
C ASP A 40 2.89 -50.34 -4.36
N GLU A 41 3.11 -50.67 -3.09
CA GLU A 41 3.85 -51.88 -2.69
C GLU A 41 3.16 -53.17 -3.12
N GLN A 42 1.83 -53.20 -3.22
CA GLN A 42 1.10 -54.42 -3.58
C GLN A 42 1.10 -54.67 -5.08
N THR A 43 0.97 -53.60 -5.87
CA THR A 43 0.82 -53.71 -7.33
C THR A 43 2.10 -53.40 -8.10
N SER A 44 3.11 -52.83 -7.44
CA SER A 44 4.35 -52.31 -8.07
C SER A 44 4.07 -51.30 -9.20
N VAL A 45 2.93 -50.62 -9.15
CA VAL A 45 2.56 -49.56 -10.10
C VAL A 45 3.04 -48.22 -9.57
N LEU A 46 3.68 -47.44 -10.43
CA LEU A 46 4.08 -46.07 -10.15
C LEU A 46 2.91 -45.11 -10.38
N TYR A 47 2.60 -44.33 -9.37
CA TYR A 47 1.61 -43.27 -9.43
C TYR A 47 2.26 -41.91 -9.17
N LEU A 48 1.62 -40.85 -9.66
CA LEU A 48 1.99 -39.47 -9.36
C LEU A 48 0.92 -38.86 -8.46
N MET A 49 1.30 -38.47 -7.24
CA MET A 49 0.43 -37.75 -6.32
C MET A 49 0.73 -36.26 -6.40
N GLN A 50 -0.30 -35.45 -6.65
CA GLN A 50 -0.21 -34.01 -6.44
C GLN A 50 -0.27 -33.75 -4.94
N ILE A 51 0.77 -33.13 -4.39
CA ILE A 51 0.81 -32.72 -2.99
C ILE A 51 0.83 -31.20 -2.88
N TRP A 52 0.14 -30.69 -1.87
CA TRP A 52 0.26 -29.29 -1.47
C TRP A 52 1.53 -29.10 -0.66
N VAL A 53 2.41 -28.21 -1.12
CA VAL A 53 3.67 -27.91 -0.42
C VAL A 53 3.41 -26.77 0.56
N TRP A 54 3.27 -27.11 1.84
CA TRP A 54 3.18 -26.13 2.92
C TRP A 54 4.59 -25.64 3.27
N ARG A 55 4.82 -24.34 3.16
CA ARG A 55 6.13 -23.72 3.42
C ARG A 55 6.35 -23.57 4.93
N SER A 56 7.57 -23.82 5.41
CA SER A 56 7.92 -23.51 6.80
C SER A 56 7.85 -21.99 7.05
N VAL A 57 7.57 -21.57 8.28
CA VAL A 57 7.51 -20.14 8.67
C VAL A 57 8.82 -19.43 8.32
N THR A 58 9.96 -20.11 8.46
CA THR A 58 11.30 -19.60 8.13
C THR A 58 11.49 -19.40 6.62
N PHE A 59 10.92 -20.29 5.79
CA PHE A 59 11.00 -20.20 4.32
C PHE A 59 9.94 -19.27 3.73
N ALA A 60 8.78 -19.11 4.38
CA ALA A 60 7.80 -18.08 4.09
C ALA A 60 8.30 -16.67 4.46
N GLY A 61 9.21 -16.58 5.44
CA GLY A 61 9.90 -15.36 5.83
C GLY A 61 11.10 -14.98 4.97
N ASN A 62 11.72 -15.94 4.26
CA ASN A 62 12.93 -15.72 3.46
C ASN A 62 12.69 -15.94 1.96
N LEU A 63 12.68 -14.81 1.23
CA LEU A 63 13.03 -14.59 -0.19
C LEU A 63 12.33 -15.39 -1.32
N SER A 64 11.68 -16.53 -1.08
CA SER A 64 11.11 -17.36 -2.14
C SER A 64 9.58 -17.22 -2.29
N THR A 65 8.95 -16.41 -1.44
CA THR A 65 7.54 -15.98 -1.53
C THR A 65 7.30 -15.12 -2.79
N GLU A 66 8.37 -14.87 -3.56
CA GLU A 66 8.49 -13.85 -4.59
C GLU A 66 8.10 -14.24 -6.02
N HIS A 67 7.64 -15.44 -6.32
CA HIS A 67 7.36 -15.74 -7.74
C HIS A 67 5.89 -15.56 -8.14
N SER A 68 4.95 -15.65 -7.20
CA SER A 68 3.51 -15.51 -7.49
C SER A 68 2.83 -14.41 -6.68
N PHE A 69 3.29 -14.14 -5.46
CA PHE A 69 2.81 -12.99 -4.67
C PHE A 69 3.39 -11.65 -5.17
N VAL A 70 4.56 -11.68 -5.81
CA VAL A 70 5.27 -10.52 -6.37
C VAL A 70 4.69 -10.04 -7.68
N LYS A 71 3.97 -10.88 -8.43
CA LYS A 71 3.31 -10.42 -9.65
C LYS A 71 2.30 -9.32 -9.34
N TYR A 72 1.66 -9.33 -8.16
CA TYR A 72 0.61 -8.37 -7.81
C TYR A 72 0.77 -7.70 -6.41
N GLY A 73 1.90 -7.91 -5.74
CA GLY A 73 2.21 -7.24 -4.46
C GLY A 73 1.36 -7.72 -3.28
N TYR A 74 0.86 -8.95 -3.33
CA TYR A 74 -0.09 -9.44 -2.35
C TYR A 74 0.63 -10.00 -1.11
N TYR A 75 0.83 -9.14 -0.12
CA TYR A 75 0.79 -9.58 1.29
C TYR A 75 -0.67 -9.81 1.72
N GLU A 76 -1.45 -10.41 0.85
CA GLU A 76 -2.88 -10.66 1.02
C GLU A 76 -3.02 -12.15 1.29
N VAL A 77 -3.57 -12.45 2.45
CA VAL A 77 -3.98 -13.82 2.72
C VAL A 77 -5.29 -14.02 1.96
N PRO A 78 -5.38 -14.97 1.02
CA PRO A 78 -6.63 -15.24 0.32
C PRO A 78 -7.73 -15.58 1.32
N GLU A 79 -8.98 -15.35 0.96
CA GLU A 79 -10.13 -15.68 1.81
C GLU A 79 -10.02 -17.16 2.27
N GLY A 80 -10.02 -17.37 3.59
CA GLY A 80 -9.83 -18.69 4.22
C GLY A 80 -8.38 -19.15 4.41
N GLY A 81 -7.39 -18.39 3.94
CA GLY A 81 -5.97 -18.65 4.24
C GLY A 81 -5.63 -18.31 5.70
N ASN A 82 -4.71 -19.07 6.29
CA ASN A 82 -4.22 -18.83 7.65
C ASN A 82 -2.69 -18.71 7.63
N VAL A 83 -2.16 -17.64 8.21
CA VAL A 83 -0.72 -17.46 8.42
C VAL A 83 -0.43 -17.73 9.91
N ASN A 84 -0.25 -19.00 10.25
CA ASN A 84 0.08 -19.38 11.62
C ASN A 84 1.55 -19.03 11.93
N ILE A 85 1.79 -17.83 12.46
CA ILE A 85 3.11 -17.44 12.95
C ILE A 85 3.20 -17.84 14.41
N ARG A 86 3.53 -19.11 14.67
CA ARG A 86 3.92 -19.54 16.02
C ARG A 86 5.22 -18.84 16.39
N LEU A 87 5.17 -17.96 17.40
CA LEU A 87 6.37 -17.38 17.97
C LEU A 87 6.96 -18.32 19.01
N SER A 88 8.27 -18.23 19.20
CA SER A 88 9.00 -18.96 20.23
C SER A 88 8.42 -18.65 21.62
N ARG A 89 8.30 -19.69 22.44
CA ARG A 89 7.93 -19.58 23.86
C ARG A 89 8.95 -18.70 24.59
N VAL A 90 8.48 -17.74 25.38
CA VAL A 90 9.32 -17.01 26.35
C VAL A 90 8.83 -17.44 27.72
N GLU A 91 9.62 -18.23 28.43
CA GLU A 91 9.37 -18.57 29.84
C GLU A 91 9.43 -17.29 30.68
N SER A 92 8.49 -17.09 31.61
CA SER A 92 8.01 -15.76 31.99
C SER A 92 6.71 -15.78 32.83
N ASP A 93 6.75 -15.57 34.16
CA ASP A 93 5.56 -15.47 35.04
C ASP A 93 4.85 -14.10 34.92
N ASP A 94 3.52 -14.08 34.87
CA ASP A 94 2.68 -12.91 34.72
C ASP A 94 2.90 -11.85 35.80
N THR A 95 3.23 -12.28 37.02
CA THR A 95 3.39 -11.40 38.19
C THR A 95 4.46 -10.31 37.99
N ASP A 96 5.53 -10.61 37.25
CA ASP A 96 6.65 -9.69 36.99
C ASP A 96 6.33 -8.61 35.93
N ARG A 97 5.16 -8.66 35.29
CA ARG A 97 4.79 -7.77 34.17
C ARG A 97 3.93 -6.59 34.58
N TYR A 98 3.30 -6.65 35.75
CA TYR A 98 2.45 -5.58 36.23
C TYR A 98 3.22 -4.28 36.35
N THR A 99 2.68 -3.22 35.76
CA THR A 99 3.38 -1.97 35.63
C THR A 99 2.47 -0.77 35.85
N ARG A 100 2.98 0.21 36.58
CA ARG A 100 2.30 1.48 36.76
C ARG A 100 2.44 2.32 35.51
N PHE A 101 1.37 2.99 35.12
CA PHE A 101 1.35 3.98 34.06
C PHE A 101 0.82 5.30 34.64
N SER A 102 1.08 6.43 33.98
CA SER A 102 0.56 7.73 34.44
C SER A 102 -0.67 8.16 33.65
N ASN A 103 -0.73 7.84 32.36
CA ASN A 103 -1.74 8.33 31.43
C ASN A 103 -2.16 7.23 30.45
N LEU A 104 -3.44 7.25 30.10
CA LEU A 104 -3.99 6.44 29.02
C LEU A 104 -3.84 7.18 27.70
N ILE A 105 -3.66 6.43 26.63
CA ILE A 105 -3.55 6.96 25.28
C ILE A 105 -4.48 6.14 24.38
N LEU A 106 -5.49 6.80 23.83
CA LEU A 106 -6.39 6.26 22.83
C LEU A 106 -5.80 6.51 21.45
N SER A 107 -5.58 5.45 20.67
CA SER A 107 -5.08 5.53 19.30
C SER A 107 -6.17 5.16 18.31
N LEU A 108 -6.42 6.06 17.35
CA LEU A 108 -7.32 5.84 16.23
C LEU A 108 -6.51 5.75 14.94
N ALA A 109 -6.61 4.63 14.24
CA ALA A 109 -5.90 4.39 12.99
C ALA A 109 -6.80 4.63 11.78
N TYR A 110 -6.21 5.15 10.71
CA TYR A 110 -6.88 5.24 9.43
C TYR A 110 -6.57 4.00 8.59
N LEU A 111 -7.61 3.21 8.27
CA LEU A 111 -7.46 1.87 7.69
C LEU A 111 -6.68 1.85 6.35
N PRO A 112 -7.01 2.69 5.35
CA PRO A 112 -6.29 2.72 4.08
C PRO A 112 -4.77 2.84 4.23
N VAL A 113 -4.33 3.78 5.06
CA VAL A 113 -2.91 4.07 5.29
C VAL A 113 -2.24 2.98 6.10
N THR A 114 -2.93 2.44 7.10
CA THR A 114 -2.43 1.36 7.96
C THR A 114 -2.22 0.08 7.15
N CYS A 115 -3.15 -0.24 6.26
CA CYS A 115 -3.04 -1.33 5.31
C CYS A 115 -1.88 -1.13 4.34
N ALA A 116 -1.82 0.03 3.69
CA ALA A 116 -0.75 0.36 2.76
C ALA A 116 0.63 0.19 3.43
N GLN A 117 0.83 0.79 4.60
CA GLN A 117 2.09 0.65 5.34
C GLN A 117 2.39 -0.81 5.76
N SER A 118 1.37 -1.56 6.15
CA SER A 118 1.56 -2.98 6.51
C SER A 118 2.06 -3.77 5.31
N VAL A 119 1.41 -3.63 4.15
CA VAL A 119 1.84 -4.23 2.88
C VAL A 119 3.24 -3.77 2.50
N HIS A 120 3.55 -2.46 2.61
CA HIS A 120 4.88 -1.92 2.29
C HIS A 120 5.98 -2.41 3.23
N THR A 121 5.63 -2.76 4.47
CA THR A 121 6.57 -3.35 5.45
C THR A 121 6.53 -4.87 5.46
N LEU A 122 6.04 -5.47 4.37
CA LEU A 122 6.01 -6.91 4.14
C LEU A 122 5.19 -7.68 5.19
N LYS A 123 4.11 -7.05 5.69
CA LYS A 123 3.20 -7.65 6.66
C LYS A 123 1.89 -8.02 5.99
N TRP A 124 1.42 -9.21 6.32
CA TRP A 124 0.16 -9.75 5.85
C TRP A 124 -1.04 -8.99 6.40
N VAL A 125 -1.97 -8.62 5.51
CA VAL A 125 -3.21 -7.91 5.83
C VAL A 125 -4.45 -8.70 5.42
N LYS A 126 -5.56 -8.44 6.11
CA LYS A 126 -6.90 -8.91 5.72
C LYS A 126 -7.50 -7.92 4.73
N MET A 127 -7.69 -8.37 3.49
CA MET A 127 -8.03 -7.49 2.38
C MET A 127 -9.41 -6.85 2.55
N GLU A 128 -10.39 -7.57 3.10
CA GLU A 128 -11.73 -7.03 3.36
C GLU A 128 -11.68 -5.76 4.23
N SER A 129 -10.76 -5.71 5.19
CA SER A 129 -10.53 -4.55 6.05
C SER A 129 -9.89 -3.38 5.30
N CYS A 130 -9.04 -3.67 4.31
CA CYS A 130 -8.26 -2.67 3.58
C CYS A 130 -9.04 -1.96 2.46
N LEU A 131 -10.24 -2.45 2.14
CA LEU A 131 -11.19 -1.81 1.23
C LEU A 131 -12.07 -0.76 1.93
N LEU A 132 -11.94 -0.60 3.25
CA LEU A 132 -12.77 0.31 4.04
C LEU A 132 -12.07 1.67 4.26
N SER A 133 -12.77 2.75 3.91
CA SER A 133 -12.35 4.13 4.20
C SER A 133 -12.78 4.56 5.61
N LYS A 134 -12.22 3.96 6.67
CA LYS A 134 -12.65 4.23 8.05
C LYS A 134 -11.51 4.56 9.01
N TRP A 135 -11.85 5.41 9.98
CA TRP A 135 -11.10 5.58 11.22
C TRP A 135 -11.59 4.56 12.24
N VAL A 136 -10.66 3.80 12.80
CA VAL A 136 -10.96 2.71 13.74
C VAL A 136 -10.15 2.86 15.01
N LEU A 137 -10.68 2.33 16.11
CA LEU A 137 -9.93 2.08 17.32
C LEU A 137 -8.77 1.14 17.01
N HIS A 138 -7.55 1.65 17.12
CA HIS A 138 -6.37 0.80 17.08
C HIS A 138 -6.10 0.19 18.46
N GLY A 139 -6.26 0.97 19.52
CA GLY A 139 -6.12 0.47 20.89
C GLY A 139 -6.17 1.58 21.94
N LEU A 140 -6.17 1.16 23.20
CA LEU A 140 -6.04 2.00 24.38
C LEU A 140 -4.85 1.50 25.18
N TRP A 141 -3.78 2.26 25.33
CA TRP A 141 -2.57 1.80 26.02
C TRP A 141 -2.11 2.78 27.09
N GLY A 142 -1.41 2.29 28.10
CA GLY A 142 -0.70 3.12 29.08
C GLY A 142 0.56 3.75 28.48
N ASP A 143 0.98 4.91 29.00
CA ASP A 143 2.22 5.60 28.64
C ASP A 143 3.47 4.93 29.25
N LEU A 144 3.74 3.71 28.79
CA LEU A 144 4.83 2.87 29.27
C LEU A 144 6.15 3.14 28.52
N PRO A 145 7.32 2.85 29.15
CA PRO A 145 8.60 2.81 28.45
C PRO A 145 8.58 1.84 27.26
N GLY A 146 9.20 2.23 26.14
CA GLY A 146 9.12 1.48 24.88
C GLY A 146 9.69 0.05 24.94
N ASN A 147 10.72 -0.19 25.74
CA ASN A 147 11.27 -1.53 25.98
C ASN A 147 10.25 -2.43 26.70
N LEU A 148 9.59 -1.91 27.72
CA LEU A 148 8.55 -2.63 28.45
C LEU A 148 7.35 -2.94 27.55
N GLN A 149 6.90 -1.94 26.77
CA GLN A 149 5.81 -2.15 25.82
C GLN A 149 6.16 -3.21 24.76
N LYS A 150 7.42 -3.24 24.27
CA LYS A 150 7.89 -4.28 23.35
C LYS A 150 7.89 -5.67 24.00
N ASN A 151 8.27 -5.76 25.28
CA ASN A 151 8.27 -7.03 26.02
C ASN A 151 6.84 -7.57 26.19
N LEU A 152 5.89 -6.72 26.63
CA LEU A 152 4.48 -7.09 26.73
C LEU A 152 3.90 -7.54 25.38
N LYS A 153 4.19 -6.81 24.30
CA LYS A 153 3.77 -7.18 22.94
C LYS A 153 4.36 -8.52 22.47
N THR A 154 5.55 -8.90 22.93
CA THR A 154 6.16 -10.20 22.60
C THR A 154 5.50 -11.32 23.39
N TYR A 155 5.29 -11.11 24.70
CA TYR A 155 4.62 -12.05 25.58
C TYR A 155 3.19 -12.37 25.11
N CYS A 156 2.40 -11.34 24.82
CA CYS A 156 1.00 -11.51 24.41
C CYS A 156 0.82 -12.02 22.97
N LYS A 157 1.89 -12.39 22.27
CA LYS A 157 1.82 -13.09 20.97
C LYS A 157 2.16 -14.58 21.09
N GLN A 158 2.38 -15.08 22.30
CA GLN A 158 2.57 -16.50 22.57
C GLN A 158 1.24 -17.27 22.44
N ASP A 159 1.32 -18.60 22.50
CA ASP A 159 0.13 -19.45 22.57
C ASP A 159 -0.70 -19.06 23.80
N ILE A 160 -2.01 -18.95 23.61
CA ILE A 160 -2.96 -18.57 24.67
C ILE A 160 -2.86 -19.52 25.86
N LYS A 161 -2.51 -20.80 25.63
CA LYS A 161 -2.36 -21.82 26.68
C LYS A 161 -1.19 -21.58 27.63
N ASP A 162 -0.22 -20.75 27.24
CA ASP A 162 0.94 -20.41 28.08
C ASP A 162 0.66 -19.22 29.02
N ARG A 163 -0.56 -18.63 29.00
CA ARG A 163 -0.93 -17.47 29.83
C ARG A 163 -2.01 -17.81 30.86
N SER A 164 -2.14 -17.00 31.91
CA SER A 164 -3.27 -17.09 32.86
C SER A 164 -4.62 -16.82 32.17
N THR A 165 -5.70 -17.46 32.63
CA THR A 165 -7.05 -17.31 32.05
C THR A 165 -7.56 -15.87 32.10
N GLU A 166 -7.21 -15.13 33.15
CA GLU A 166 -7.62 -13.75 33.38
C GLU A 166 -7.00 -12.77 32.37
N SER A 167 -5.82 -13.12 31.84
CA SER A 167 -5.13 -12.35 30.80
C SER A 167 -5.71 -12.55 29.40
N GLN A 168 -6.72 -13.42 29.26
CA GLN A 168 -7.20 -13.89 27.97
C GLN A 168 -8.58 -13.33 27.61
N VAL A 169 -8.78 -13.09 26.32
CA VAL A 169 -10.12 -13.01 25.73
C VAL A 169 -10.37 -14.29 24.93
N THR A 170 -11.25 -15.14 25.43
CA THR A 170 -11.57 -16.44 24.82
C THR A 170 -12.91 -16.43 24.10
N ASP A 171 -13.79 -15.49 24.43
CA ASP A 171 -15.13 -15.35 23.85
C ASP A 171 -15.46 -13.89 23.54
N ILE A 172 -16.17 -13.67 22.44
CA ILE A 172 -16.56 -12.33 21.98
C ILE A 172 -17.49 -11.61 22.95
N THR A 173 -18.25 -12.35 23.77
CA THR A 173 -19.16 -11.82 24.79
C THR A 173 -18.44 -11.13 25.96
N GLN A 174 -17.12 -11.33 26.09
CA GLN A 174 -16.29 -10.62 27.08
C GLN A 174 -15.97 -9.18 26.66
N VAL A 175 -16.39 -8.78 25.46
CA VAL A 175 -16.14 -7.45 24.89
C VAL A 175 -17.49 -6.82 24.49
N PRO A 176 -17.70 -5.51 24.75
CA PRO A 176 -18.91 -4.82 24.31
C PRO A 176 -19.09 -4.91 22.78
N THR A 177 -20.31 -5.23 22.32
CA THR A 177 -20.60 -5.45 20.90
C THR A 177 -20.24 -4.25 20.02
N ASP A 178 -20.39 -3.02 20.52
CA ASP A 178 -20.06 -1.81 19.77
C ASP A 178 -18.58 -1.69 19.41
N ILE A 179 -17.67 -2.32 20.17
CA ILE A 179 -16.24 -2.37 19.83
C ILE A 179 -16.03 -3.01 18.47
N LEU A 180 -16.82 -4.03 18.11
CA LEU A 180 -16.67 -4.77 16.86
C LEU A 180 -16.94 -3.90 15.63
N ASN A 181 -17.73 -2.83 15.80
CA ASN A 181 -18.04 -1.89 14.72
C ASN A 181 -16.95 -0.82 14.53
N ILE A 182 -16.21 -0.51 15.59
CA ILE A 182 -15.20 0.55 15.58
C ILE A 182 -13.78 0.00 15.60
N SER A 183 -13.60 -1.32 15.66
CA SER A 183 -12.31 -1.96 15.84
C SER A 183 -12.14 -3.08 14.81
N ILE A 184 -11.36 -2.80 13.77
CA ILE A 184 -11.28 -3.66 12.57
C ILE A 184 -9.92 -4.35 12.51
N LEU A 185 -9.95 -5.68 12.34
CA LEU A 185 -8.75 -6.50 12.22
C LEU A 185 -8.06 -6.29 10.86
N VAL A 186 -6.92 -5.59 10.86
CA VAL A 186 -6.09 -5.41 9.66
C VAL A 186 -5.07 -6.53 9.48
N SER A 187 -4.42 -6.96 10.56
CA SER A 187 -3.29 -7.92 10.46
C SER A 187 -3.80 -9.34 10.24
N ALA A 188 -3.33 -10.01 9.19
CA ALA A 188 -3.67 -11.41 8.94
C ALA A 188 -2.90 -12.42 9.82
N LYS A 189 -2.06 -11.92 10.74
CA LYS A 189 -1.44 -12.75 11.79
C LYS A 189 -2.42 -13.27 12.83
N PHE A 190 -3.62 -12.67 12.90
CA PHE A 190 -4.68 -13.13 13.79
C PHE A 190 -5.74 -13.82 12.94
N ASP A 191 -6.15 -15.01 13.37
CA ASP A 191 -7.11 -15.83 12.64
C ASP A 191 -8.48 -15.16 12.63
N ASN A 192 -8.86 -14.59 13.78
CA ASN A 192 -10.17 -13.99 14.00
C ASN A 192 -10.08 -12.76 14.93
N ILE A 193 -11.21 -12.07 15.08
CA ILE A 193 -11.31 -10.87 15.90
C ILE A 193 -11.08 -11.14 17.40
N VAL A 194 -11.44 -12.31 17.91
CA VAL A 194 -11.25 -12.68 19.33
C VAL A 194 -9.76 -12.72 19.67
N GLN A 195 -8.94 -13.37 18.84
CA GLN A 195 -7.47 -13.38 19.02
C GLN A 195 -6.86 -11.98 18.97
N TRP A 196 -7.40 -11.09 18.13
CA TRP A 196 -6.92 -9.71 18.06
C TRP A 196 -7.32 -8.92 19.31
N LEU A 197 -8.55 -9.08 19.81
CA LEU A 197 -9.04 -8.44 21.03
C LEU A 197 -8.29 -8.96 22.26
N ASP A 198 -8.00 -10.24 22.31
CA ASP A 198 -7.13 -10.87 23.30
C ASP A 198 -5.73 -10.24 23.31
N TYR A 199 -5.12 -10.07 22.13
CA TYR A 199 -3.84 -9.37 22.00
C TYR A 199 -3.92 -7.93 22.52
N GLN A 200 -4.99 -7.19 22.19
CA GLN A 200 -5.19 -5.82 22.69
C GLN A 200 -5.33 -5.80 24.22
N TRP A 201 -6.14 -6.70 24.79
CA TRP A 201 -6.34 -6.81 26.23
C TRP A 201 -5.04 -7.15 26.95
N CYS A 202 -4.38 -8.24 26.56
CA CYS A 202 -3.16 -8.70 27.19
C CYS A 202 -2.05 -7.65 27.11
N SER A 203 -1.79 -7.11 25.91
CA SER A 203 -0.61 -6.27 25.70
C SER A 203 -0.78 -4.83 26.19
N HIS A 204 -2.02 -4.37 26.39
CA HIS A 204 -2.31 -2.96 26.67
C HIS A 204 -3.22 -2.70 27.87
N GLY A 205 -4.01 -3.67 28.33
CA GLY A 205 -4.93 -3.52 29.45
C GLY A 205 -4.54 -4.30 30.70
N PHE A 206 -4.33 -5.61 30.57
CA PHE A 206 -4.25 -6.55 31.70
C PHE A 206 -3.18 -6.19 32.74
N PHE A 207 -1.97 -5.87 32.29
CA PHE A 207 -0.82 -5.61 33.16
C PHE A 207 -0.76 -4.18 33.72
N LEU A 208 -1.77 -3.35 33.50
CA LEU A 208 -1.75 -1.95 33.95
C LEU A 208 -2.18 -1.82 35.41
N LEU A 209 -1.33 -1.20 36.23
CA LEU A 209 -1.63 -0.80 37.60
C LEU A 209 -1.95 0.69 37.67
N ASN A 210 -2.89 1.05 38.55
CA ASN A 210 -3.11 2.44 38.96
C ASN A 210 -1.96 2.95 39.86
N ASN A 211 -2.01 4.22 40.25
CA ASN A 211 -0.98 4.84 41.09
C ASN A 211 -0.88 4.18 42.48
N GLU A 212 -1.98 3.66 42.99
CA GLU A 212 -2.07 2.95 44.27
C GLU A 212 -1.51 1.50 44.20
N GLY A 213 -1.22 1.00 42.99
CA GLY A 213 -0.72 -0.37 42.77
C GLY A 213 -1.80 -1.44 42.61
N GLY A 214 -3.09 -1.06 42.58
CA GLY A 214 -4.18 -1.94 42.19
C GLY A 214 -4.31 -2.08 40.67
N VAL A 215 -4.94 -3.16 40.20
CA VAL A 215 -5.20 -3.37 38.77
C VAL A 215 -6.12 -2.26 38.22
N ARG A 216 -5.78 -1.71 37.05
CA ARG A 216 -6.55 -0.62 36.44
C ARG A 216 -7.90 -1.08 35.90
N PHE A 217 -7.95 -2.30 35.38
CA PHE A 217 -9.11 -2.92 34.75
C PHE A 217 -9.29 -4.30 35.36
N ASN A 218 -10.46 -4.59 35.92
CA ASN A 218 -10.72 -5.89 36.55
C ASN A 218 -11.03 -6.98 35.51
N SER A 219 -11.39 -6.59 34.28
CA SER A 219 -11.74 -7.49 33.19
C SER A 219 -11.49 -6.86 31.82
N ALA A 220 -11.45 -7.69 30.77
CA ALA A 220 -11.42 -7.22 29.38
C ALA A 220 -12.63 -6.32 29.07
N ASN A 221 -13.83 -6.68 29.58
CA ASN A 221 -15.03 -5.89 29.41
C ASN A 221 -14.88 -4.46 29.97
N ASP A 222 -14.27 -4.30 31.15
CA ASP A 222 -14.03 -2.98 31.74
C ASP A 222 -13.08 -2.15 30.89
N TYR A 223 -11.98 -2.75 30.42
CA TYR A 223 -11.01 -2.11 29.55
C TYR A 223 -11.64 -1.61 28.24
N PHE A 224 -12.40 -2.49 27.57
CA PHE A 224 -13.04 -2.14 26.31
C PHE A 224 -14.19 -1.15 26.48
N ASN A 225 -14.94 -1.19 27.59
CA ASN A 225 -15.94 -0.16 27.91
C ASN A 225 -15.29 1.22 28.10
N VAL A 226 -14.13 1.29 28.75
CA VAL A 226 -13.37 2.55 28.86
C VAL A 226 -12.91 3.01 27.48
N ALA A 227 -12.37 2.12 26.65
CA ALA A 227 -11.95 2.46 25.29
C ALA A 227 -13.12 3.01 24.44
N LEU A 228 -14.28 2.36 24.49
CA LEU A 228 -15.50 2.80 23.79
C LEU A 228 -15.97 4.17 24.29
N LYS A 229 -16.01 4.38 25.61
CA LYS A 229 -16.38 5.68 26.20
C LYS A 229 -15.45 6.79 25.72
N LEU A 230 -14.14 6.52 25.67
CA LEU A 230 -13.15 7.49 25.21
C LEU A 230 -13.25 7.76 23.70
N TYR A 231 -13.50 6.73 22.88
CA TYR A 231 -13.78 6.86 21.45
C TYR A 231 -14.96 7.79 21.18
N ASN A 232 -16.08 7.56 21.86
CA ASN A 232 -17.28 8.39 21.73
C ASN A 232 -17.02 9.83 22.22
N LYS A 233 -16.20 10.00 23.26
CA LYS A 233 -15.84 11.31 23.82
C LYS A 233 -15.00 12.16 22.86
N VAL A 234 -14.09 11.56 22.09
CA VAL A 234 -13.27 12.32 21.12
C VAL A 234 -14.05 12.72 19.88
N ASN A 235 -15.03 11.89 19.49
CA ASN A 235 -15.97 12.15 18.39
C ASN A 235 -15.29 12.62 17.09
N LEU A 236 -14.27 11.84 16.67
CA LEU A 236 -13.41 12.18 15.54
C LEU A 236 -14.22 12.37 14.24
N MET A 237 -15.20 11.51 13.97
CA MET A 237 -15.97 11.58 12.72
C MET A 237 -16.76 12.88 12.58
N GLN A 238 -17.37 13.37 13.66
CA GLN A 238 -18.02 14.68 13.64
C GLN A 238 -17.02 15.80 13.34
N LYS A 239 -15.83 15.76 13.96
CA LYS A 239 -14.78 16.76 13.73
C LYS A 239 -14.23 16.76 12.30
N LEU A 240 -14.05 15.58 11.71
CA LEU A 240 -13.67 15.45 10.31
C LEU A 240 -14.72 16.07 9.37
N ASN A 241 -16.00 15.78 9.62
CA ASN A 241 -17.10 16.32 8.83
C ASN A 241 -17.23 17.84 8.96
N GLU A 242 -17.16 18.38 10.18
CA GLU A 242 -17.17 19.83 10.44
C GLU A 242 -16.01 20.56 9.74
N ALA A 243 -14.84 19.92 9.66
CA ALA A 243 -13.66 20.48 9.02
C ALA A 243 -13.63 20.30 7.48
N GLY A 244 -14.60 19.58 6.90
CA GLY A 244 -14.56 19.18 5.50
C GLY A 244 -13.35 18.30 5.14
N PHE A 245 -12.77 17.61 6.13
CA PHE A 245 -11.57 16.79 5.97
C PHE A 245 -11.96 15.34 5.68
N LEU A 246 -12.51 15.12 4.49
CA LEU A 246 -13.09 13.86 4.05
C LEU A 246 -12.07 13.02 3.27
N SER A 247 -12.31 11.72 3.18
CA SER A 247 -11.45 10.88 2.37
C SER A 247 -11.67 11.14 0.88
N SER A 248 -10.58 11.18 0.11
CA SER A 248 -10.58 11.40 -1.33
C SER A 248 -9.39 10.69 -1.97
N ASP A 249 -9.62 10.10 -3.14
CA ASP A 249 -8.57 9.49 -3.96
C ASP A 249 -7.93 10.49 -4.93
N THR A 250 -8.45 11.73 -5.01
CA THR A 250 -7.94 12.76 -5.91
C THR A 250 -7.43 13.98 -5.18
N ASP A 251 -8.00 14.29 -4.01
CA ASP A 251 -7.75 15.55 -3.34
C ASP A 251 -6.59 15.46 -2.35
N VAL A 252 -5.86 16.56 -2.23
CA VAL A 252 -4.88 16.79 -1.17
C VAL A 252 -5.25 18.05 -0.42
N TYR A 253 -5.17 17.98 0.90
CA TYR A 253 -5.48 19.10 1.78
C TYR A 253 -4.24 19.91 2.06
N ASN A 254 -4.33 21.24 1.99
CA ASN A 254 -3.29 22.10 2.53
C ASN A 254 -3.11 21.78 4.02
N ILE A 255 -1.87 21.80 4.49
CA ILE A 255 -1.53 21.48 5.87
C ILE A 255 -2.28 22.33 6.89
N SER A 256 -2.61 23.59 6.55
CA SER A 256 -3.41 24.48 7.39
C SER A 256 -4.80 23.92 7.69
N VAL A 257 -5.43 23.19 6.76
CA VAL A 257 -6.73 22.52 6.97
C VAL A 257 -6.58 21.43 8.03
N PHE A 258 -5.51 20.63 7.95
CA PHE A 258 -5.21 19.62 8.96
C PHE A 258 -4.88 20.26 10.32
N GLU A 259 -4.12 21.36 10.35
CA GLU A 259 -3.86 22.08 11.60
C GLU A 259 -5.13 22.63 12.23
N ASN A 260 -6.06 23.16 11.44
CA ASN A 260 -7.37 23.61 11.89
C ASN A 260 -8.19 22.46 12.50
N LEU A 261 -8.22 21.30 11.84
CA LEU A 261 -8.84 20.09 12.38
C LEU A 261 -8.23 19.72 13.74
N ILE A 262 -6.90 19.64 13.82
CA ILE A 262 -6.18 19.25 15.02
C ILE A 262 -6.36 20.27 16.17
N ASN A 263 -6.50 21.55 15.84
CA ASN A 263 -6.79 22.62 16.80
C ASN A 263 -8.26 22.70 17.22
N SER A 264 -9.19 22.06 16.49
CA SER A 264 -10.62 22.04 16.81
C SER A 264 -10.96 21.15 18.02
N PHE A 265 -10.04 20.29 18.45
CA PHE A 265 -10.21 19.43 19.61
C PHE A 265 -9.91 20.18 20.91
N ARG A 266 -10.63 19.82 21.99
CA ARG A 266 -10.44 20.41 23.33
C ARG A 266 -8.97 20.37 23.78
N HIS A 267 -8.30 19.26 23.52
CA HIS A 267 -6.86 19.16 23.64
C HIS A 267 -6.30 18.62 22.33
N ARG A 268 -5.24 19.29 21.85
CA ARG A 268 -4.56 18.93 20.61
C ARG A 268 -4.11 17.47 20.65
N PRO A 269 -4.63 16.59 19.76
CA PRO A 269 -4.15 15.22 19.67
C PRO A 269 -2.72 15.17 19.16
N GLY A 270 -2.02 14.08 19.50
CA GLY A 270 -0.84 13.66 18.76
C GLY A 270 -1.25 12.98 17.46
N PHE A 271 -0.31 12.84 16.52
CA PHE A 271 -0.58 12.20 15.24
C PHE A 271 0.66 11.53 14.69
N VAL A 272 0.48 10.49 13.88
CA VAL A 272 1.56 9.87 13.13
C VAL A 272 1.36 10.14 11.65
N LEU A 273 2.29 10.88 11.05
CA LEU A 273 2.32 11.10 9.62
C LEU A 273 3.27 10.11 8.94
N SER A 274 2.81 9.55 7.83
CA SER A 274 3.65 8.76 6.93
C SER A 274 3.96 9.59 5.70
N SER A 275 5.22 9.57 5.26
CA SER A 275 5.60 10.18 3.98
C SER A 275 4.87 9.49 2.84
N LEU A 276 4.18 10.27 2.00
CA LEU A 276 3.62 9.75 0.77
C LEU A 276 4.58 9.98 -0.41
N SER A 277 4.76 11.24 -0.81
CA SER A 277 5.72 11.66 -1.84
C SER A 277 6.03 13.14 -1.69
N GLY A 278 7.26 13.55 -1.96
CA GLY A 278 7.69 14.95 -1.90
C GLY A 278 7.28 15.64 -0.59
N ARG A 279 6.43 16.68 -0.73
CA ARG A 279 5.91 17.47 0.40
C ARG A 279 4.56 17.00 0.94
N VAL A 280 4.07 15.85 0.47
CA VAL A 280 2.78 15.29 0.86
C VAL A 280 2.96 14.15 1.87
N LYS A 281 2.18 14.23 2.94
CA LYS A 281 2.08 13.20 3.97
C LYS A 281 0.68 12.62 3.98
N THR A 282 0.50 11.53 4.72
CA THR A 282 -0.80 11.01 5.08
C THR A 282 -0.85 10.74 6.56
N ILE A 283 -2.06 10.68 7.12
CA ILE A 283 -2.25 10.43 8.54
C ILE A 283 -2.48 8.93 8.73
N ARG A 284 -1.56 8.31 9.47
CA ARG A 284 -1.70 6.92 9.88
C ARG A 284 -2.59 6.81 11.11
N GLU A 285 -2.29 7.64 12.11
CA GLU A 285 -2.91 7.57 13.44
C GLU A 285 -3.15 8.95 14.01
N LEU A 286 -4.25 9.09 14.76
CA LEU A 286 -4.50 10.17 15.69
C LEU A 286 -4.53 9.63 17.11
N VAL A 287 -3.92 10.35 18.03
CA VAL A 287 -3.62 9.87 19.36
C VAL A 287 -4.10 10.87 20.41
N PHE A 288 -4.94 10.41 21.34
CA PHE A 288 -5.60 11.23 22.35
C PHE A 288 -5.18 10.77 23.74
N CYS A 289 -4.84 11.69 24.63
CA CYS A 289 -4.30 11.37 25.95
C CYS A 289 -5.30 11.67 27.06
N PHE A 290 -5.35 10.79 28.04
CA PHE A 290 -6.24 10.86 29.20
C PHE A 290 -5.45 10.55 30.47
N ASP A 291 -5.82 11.13 31.59
CA ASP A 291 -5.27 10.69 32.88
C ASP A 291 -5.92 9.36 33.33
N GLN A 292 -5.50 8.85 34.49
CA GLN A 292 -6.04 7.61 35.05
C GLN A 292 -7.54 7.69 35.32
N GLU A 293 -8.08 8.86 35.62
CA GLU A 293 -9.52 9.12 35.82
C GLU A 293 -10.28 9.32 34.51
N THR A 294 -9.66 9.11 33.35
CA THR A 294 -10.25 9.23 32.01
C THR A 294 -10.66 10.66 31.64
N ARG A 295 -10.10 11.67 32.31
CA ARG A 295 -10.22 13.08 31.91
C ARG A 295 -9.27 13.33 30.75
N TRP A 296 -9.75 14.07 29.76
CA TRP A 296 -8.94 14.38 28.57
C TRP A 296 -7.87 15.39 28.96
N ILE A 297 -6.62 15.09 28.64
CA ILE A 297 -5.46 15.94 28.91
C ILE A 297 -4.68 16.23 27.63
N ARG A 298 -3.73 17.15 27.70
CA ARG A 298 -2.78 17.41 26.60
C ARG A 298 -1.76 16.28 26.50
N CYS A 299 -1.59 15.71 25.31
CA CYS A 299 -0.52 14.77 25.03
C CYS A 299 0.87 15.42 25.18
N ARG A 300 1.77 14.76 25.90
CA ARG A 300 3.19 15.15 25.98
C ARG A 300 4.01 14.32 25.01
N LYS A 301 5.06 14.89 24.43
CA LYS A 301 5.96 14.17 23.51
C LYS A 301 6.54 12.89 24.15
N SER A 302 6.80 12.91 25.46
CA SER A 302 7.28 11.74 26.20
C SER A 302 6.28 10.58 26.28
N MET A 303 4.99 10.83 26.10
CA MET A 303 3.93 9.81 26.08
C MET A 303 3.82 9.13 24.71
N LEU A 304 4.29 9.80 23.66
CA LEU A 304 4.00 9.45 22.28
C LEU A 304 5.20 8.76 21.62
N THR A 305 5.11 7.45 21.43
CA THR A 305 6.14 6.70 20.70
C THR A 305 5.90 6.82 19.19
N GLY A 306 6.70 7.64 18.51
CA GLY A 306 6.64 7.81 17.05
C GLY A 306 5.47 8.66 16.54
N ALA A 307 4.76 9.35 17.44
CA ALA A 307 3.77 10.36 17.09
C ALA A 307 4.28 11.75 17.44
N ASP A 308 3.91 12.72 16.60
CA ASP A 308 4.25 14.13 16.76
C ASP A 308 3.07 14.90 17.34
N VAL A 309 3.35 16.05 17.95
CA VAL A 309 2.35 17.01 18.45
C VAL A 309 2.34 18.33 17.67
N GLY A 310 3.34 18.50 16.79
CA GLY A 310 3.52 19.66 15.93
C GLY A 310 3.78 19.18 14.50
N VAL A 311 3.35 19.97 13.53
CA VAL A 311 3.56 19.65 12.13
C VAL A 311 4.94 20.17 11.72
N ASP A 312 5.71 19.35 11.00
CA ASP A 312 6.98 19.79 10.40
C ASP A 312 6.71 20.81 9.29
N SER A 313 7.41 21.94 9.34
CA SER A 313 7.46 22.99 8.30
C SER A 313 7.68 22.49 6.87
N ARG A 314 8.25 21.29 6.68
CA ARG A 314 8.47 20.68 5.35
C ARG A 314 7.23 20.00 4.78
N THR A 315 6.17 19.85 5.57
CA THR A 315 4.91 19.25 5.16
C THR A 315 3.96 20.34 4.70
N ASN A 316 3.60 20.32 3.42
CA ASN A 316 2.67 21.31 2.87
C ASN A 316 1.27 20.74 2.66
N TYR A 317 1.16 19.41 2.50
CA TYR A 317 -0.09 18.77 2.12
C TYR A 317 -0.32 17.45 2.85
N ILE A 318 -1.59 17.14 3.09
CA ILE A 318 -2.05 15.86 3.63
C ILE A 318 -3.00 15.20 2.62
N ALA A 319 -2.78 13.94 2.29
CA ALA A 319 -3.75 13.14 1.56
C ALA A 319 -4.48 12.17 2.50
N LEU A 320 -5.77 11.96 2.26
CA LEU A 320 -6.62 11.03 3.01
C LEU A 320 -7.32 10.05 2.05
N PRO A 321 -6.61 9.01 1.58
CA PRO A 321 -7.08 8.12 0.52
C PRO A 321 -8.26 7.24 0.97
N THR A 322 -9.16 6.86 0.07
CA THR A 322 -10.34 6.03 0.42
C THR A 322 -10.03 4.54 0.56
N ARG A 323 -8.89 4.09 0.02
CA ARG A 323 -8.48 2.68 -0.03
C ARG A 323 -6.98 2.54 0.11
N TYR A 324 -6.52 1.35 0.51
CA TYR A 324 -5.07 1.09 0.66
C TYR A 324 -4.31 1.12 -0.69
N GLN A 325 -5.00 0.88 -1.81
CA GLN A 325 -4.45 1.08 -3.15
C GLN A 325 -4.45 2.56 -3.48
N LEU A 326 -3.39 3.23 -3.06
CA LEU A 326 -3.24 4.66 -3.22
C LEU A 326 -3.05 5.00 -4.71
N PHE A 327 -3.99 5.80 -5.22
CA PHE A 327 -3.99 6.35 -6.57
C PHE A 327 -3.90 5.27 -7.67
N PRO A 328 -4.97 4.48 -7.89
CA PRO A 328 -4.88 3.31 -8.76
C PRO A 328 -5.15 3.64 -10.23
N TYR A 329 -4.27 4.47 -10.79
CA TYR A 329 -4.25 4.78 -12.21
C TYR A 329 -2.86 4.64 -12.81
N ILE A 330 -2.83 4.41 -14.11
CA ILE A 330 -1.65 4.41 -14.96
C ILE A 330 -1.50 5.81 -15.54
N MET A 331 -0.31 6.38 -15.45
CA MET A 331 0.03 7.62 -16.14
C MET A 331 0.59 7.31 -17.52
N LEU A 332 -0.04 7.87 -18.54
CA LEU A 332 0.44 7.89 -19.92
C LEU A 332 1.16 9.21 -20.17
N HIS A 333 2.43 9.15 -20.56
CA HIS A 333 3.26 10.31 -20.85
C HIS A 333 3.38 10.49 -22.36
N LEU A 334 2.90 11.61 -22.86
CA LEU A 334 2.91 11.98 -24.27
C LEU A 334 3.87 13.12 -24.49
N LEU A 335 4.95 12.89 -25.24
CA LEU A 335 5.84 13.97 -25.63
C LEU A 335 5.35 14.63 -26.92
N TYR A 336 5.41 15.96 -26.95
CA TYR A 336 5.17 16.70 -28.19
C TYR A 336 6.46 16.70 -29.04
N ASP A 337 6.39 16.05 -30.19
CA ASP A 337 7.43 16.09 -31.21
C ASP A 337 7.21 17.33 -32.07
N SER A 338 7.96 18.39 -31.78
CA SER A 338 7.84 19.67 -32.48
C SER A 338 8.31 19.63 -33.93
N ASN A 339 9.15 18.67 -34.32
CA ASN A 339 9.60 18.51 -35.71
C ASN A 339 8.49 17.89 -36.57
N ASN A 340 7.86 16.83 -36.06
CA ASN A 340 6.78 16.13 -36.78
C ASN A 340 5.38 16.66 -36.43
N LYS A 341 5.30 17.66 -35.53
CA LYS A 341 4.07 18.30 -35.03
C LYS A 341 3.01 17.26 -34.62
N ARG A 342 3.42 16.31 -33.79
CA ARG A 342 2.56 15.20 -33.31
C ARG A 342 2.92 14.79 -31.89
N PHE A 343 2.02 14.09 -31.21
CA PHE A 343 2.34 13.44 -29.94
C PHE A 343 2.93 12.06 -30.18
N VAL A 344 3.92 11.72 -29.37
CA VAL A 344 4.54 10.39 -29.30
C VAL A 344 4.47 9.89 -27.87
N LEU A 345 4.30 8.59 -27.71
CA LEU A 345 4.27 7.91 -26.43
C LEU A 345 5.69 7.80 -25.87
N ASP A 346 5.95 8.40 -24.71
CA ASP A 346 7.26 8.36 -24.06
C ASP A 346 7.32 7.39 -22.88
N ASN A 347 6.23 7.22 -22.16
CA ASN A 347 6.26 6.38 -20.97
C ASN A 347 4.87 5.97 -20.53
N VAL A 348 4.82 4.85 -19.83
CA VAL A 348 3.66 4.40 -19.06
C VAL A 348 4.18 4.11 -17.67
N GLN A 349 3.63 4.75 -16.64
CA GLN A 349 4.13 4.54 -15.28
C GLN A 349 3.03 4.59 -14.23
N THR A 350 3.32 4.08 -13.04
CA THR A 350 2.48 4.30 -11.86
C THR A 350 2.64 5.74 -11.37
N PRO A 351 1.71 6.27 -10.56
CA PRO A 351 1.80 7.62 -10.02
C PRO A 351 3.08 7.83 -9.19
N ASN A 352 3.58 9.07 -9.19
CA ASN A 352 4.80 9.48 -8.48
C ASN A 352 4.74 9.19 -6.98
N TYR A 353 3.53 9.10 -6.42
CA TYR A 353 3.30 8.59 -5.07
C TYR A 353 4.05 7.28 -4.78
N ASN A 354 3.96 6.33 -5.69
CA ASN A 354 4.49 5.00 -5.44
C ASN A 354 6.02 4.97 -5.48
N TYR A 355 6.71 6.05 -5.88
CA TYR A 355 8.15 6.06 -6.20
C TYR A 355 9.05 5.44 -5.11
N GLY A 356 8.87 5.80 -3.84
CA GLY A 356 9.68 5.26 -2.73
C GLY A 356 9.43 3.75 -2.48
N ILE A 357 8.17 3.34 -2.53
CA ILE A 357 7.73 1.94 -2.41
C ILE A 357 8.25 1.12 -3.59
N VAL A 358 8.24 1.75 -4.75
CA VAL A 358 8.64 1.23 -6.04
C VAL A 358 10.14 0.99 -6.13
N MET A 359 10.97 1.87 -5.56
CA MET A 359 12.41 1.68 -5.56
C MET A 359 12.76 0.40 -4.80
N SER A 360 12.19 0.22 -3.61
CA SER A 360 12.34 -1.02 -2.83
C SER A 360 11.81 -2.23 -3.59
N ALA A 361 10.66 -2.13 -4.26
CA ALA A 361 10.10 -3.22 -5.04
C ALA A 361 10.91 -3.56 -6.32
N THR A 362 11.75 -2.65 -6.80
CA THR A 362 12.66 -2.92 -7.94
C THR A 362 13.89 -3.67 -7.45
N GLU A 363 14.38 -3.35 -6.26
CA GLU A 363 15.49 -4.06 -5.60
C GLU A 363 15.15 -5.51 -5.28
N THR A 364 13.90 -5.78 -4.88
CA THR A 364 13.43 -7.14 -4.57
C THR A 364 12.89 -7.90 -5.80
N ARG A 365 13.09 -7.40 -7.03
CA ARG A 365 12.56 -8.02 -8.26
C ARG A 365 13.60 -8.24 -9.35
N SER A 366 14.85 -8.53 -8.96
CA SER A 366 15.95 -8.78 -9.91
C SER A 366 15.60 -9.83 -10.97
N GLN A 367 14.97 -10.93 -10.58
CA GLN A 367 14.56 -12.00 -11.51
C GLN A 367 13.56 -11.51 -12.58
N HIS A 368 12.53 -10.75 -12.18
CA HIS A 368 11.57 -10.21 -13.15
C HIS A 368 12.22 -9.17 -14.07
N LYS A 369 13.18 -8.40 -13.54
CA LYS A 369 13.98 -7.47 -14.35
C LYS A 369 14.79 -8.23 -15.40
N GLU A 370 15.44 -9.32 -15.03
CA GLU A 370 16.18 -10.19 -15.94
C GLU A 370 15.26 -10.77 -17.02
N MET A 371 14.10 -11.30 -16.63
CA MET A 371 13.08 -11.81 -17.57
C MET A 371 12.58 -10.74 -18.56
N PHE A 372 12.26 -9.54 -18.07
CA PHE A 372 11.84 -8.44 -18.95
C PHE A 372 12.97 -7.99 -19.88
N THR A 373 14.22 -8.00 -19.39
CA THR A 373 15.40 -7.68 -20.21
C THR A 373 15.59 -8.73 -21.29
N GLU A 374 15.51 -10.01 -20.97
CA GLU A 374 15.58 -11.11 -21.94
C GLU A 374 14.46 -10.98 -22.98
N GLN A 375 13.21 -10.77 -22.55
CA GLN A 375 12.08 -10.58 -23.44
C GLN A 375 12.29 -9.40 -24.40
N LEU A 376 12.77 -8.26 -23.90
CA LEU A 376 13.05 -7.08 -24.72
C LEU A 376 13.96 -7.38 -25.92
N TYR A 377 14.96 -8.25 -25.74
CA TYR A 377 15.95 -8.56 -26.77
C TYR A 377 15.63 -9.82 -27.60
N THR A 378 14.82 -10.74 -27.07
CA THR A 378 14.57 -12.05 -27.71
C THR A 378 13.16 -12.23 -28.25
N ASP A 379 12.17 -11.49 -27.74
CA ASP A 379 10.78 -11.61 -28.16
C ASP A 379 10.55 -10.89 -29.49
N LYS A 380 10.42 -11.66 -30.57
CA LYS A 380 10.21 -11.14 -31.94
C LYS A 380 8.93 -10.32 -32.09
N ARG A 381 7.95 -10.45 -31.19
CA ARG A 381 6.71 -9.67 -31.24
C ARG A 381 6.94 -8.19 -30.94
N ILE A 382 7.93 -7.87 -30.11
CA ILE A 382 8.25 -6.49 -29.73
C ILE A 382 8.69 -5.66 -30.94
N PRO A 383 9.73 -6.02 -31.72
CA PRO A 383 10.12 -5.23 -32.88
C PRO A 383 9.00 -5.14 -33.93
N LEU A 384 8.23 -6.22 -34.14
CA LEU A 384 7.07 -6.21 -35.04
C LEU A 384 6.00 -5.20 -34.60
N LEU A 385 5.69 -5.15 -33.30
CA LEU A 385 4.72 -4.21 -32.75
C LEU A 385 5.22 -2.76 -32.89
N LEU A 386 6.50 -2.51 -32.63
CA LEU A 386 7.10 -1.17 -32.75
C LEU A 386 7.19 -0.69 -34.20
N GLU A 387 7.41 -1.60 -35.16
CA GLU A 387 7.37 -1.29 -36.59
C GLU A 387 5.95 -0.96 -37.05
N ALA A 388 4.96 -1.73 -36.60
CA ALA A 388 3.55 -1.49 -36.92
C ALA A 388 2.99 -0.21 -36.25
N SER A 389 3.53 0.17 -35.10
CA SER A 389 3.05 1.29 -34.27
C SER A 389 4.18 2.25 -33.88
N PRO A 390 4.65 3.11 -34.81
CA PRO A 390 5.80 4.01 -34.61
C PRO A 390 5.45 5.24 -33.76
N PHE A 391 4.62 5.06 -32.74
CA PHE A 391 4.18 6.09 -31.80
C PHE A 391 5.08 6.18 -30.58
N TRP A 392 5.79 5.11 -30.23
CA TRP A 392 6.78 5.15 -29.15
C TRP A 392 7.97 6.04 -29.53
N ASN A 393 8.36 6.94 -28.63
CA ASN A 393 9.49 7.85 -28.82
C ASN A 393 10.84 7.15 -28.63
N ILE A 394 11.11 6.12 -29.42
CA ILE A 394 12.34 5.32 -29.32
C ILE A 394 13.60 6.10 -29.74
N GLY A 395 13.43 7.19 -30.49
CA GLY A 395 14.53 7.97 -31.05
C GLY A 395 15.54 7.09 -31.81
N ASN A 396 16.81 7.47 -31.77
CA ASN A 396 17.91 6.67 -32.32
C ASN A 396 18.39 5.56 -31.38
N ASP A 397 17.83 5.47 -30.16
CA ASP A 397 18.29 4.55 -29.12
C ASP A 397 17.69 3.14 -29.26
N GLY A 398 16.65 2.96 -30.09
CA GLY A 398 16.03 1.66 -30.37
C GLY A 398 15.60 0.94 -29.08
N LEU A 399 15.97 -0.34 -28.93
CA LEU A 399 15.61 -1.14 -27.75
C LEU A 399 16.26 -0.62 -26.45
N ARG A 400 17.41 0.06 -26.50
CA ARG A 400 18.03 0.65 -25.30
C ARG A 400 17.15 1.72 -24.67
N TRP A 401 16.29 2.35 -25.47
CA TRP A 401 15.31 3.27 -24.96
C TRP A 401 14.35 2.57 -23.99
N PHE A 402 13.83 1.40 -24.36
CA PHE A 402 12.94 0.57 -23.53
C PHE A 402 13.63 -0.02 -22.31
N GLU A 403 14.92 -0.35 -22.41
CA GLU A 403 15.70 -0.85 -21.27
C GLU A 403 15.66 0.14 -20.10
N ARG A 404 15.74 1.45 -20.39
CA ARG A 404 15.61 2.51 -19.36
C ARG A 404 14.20 2.60 -18.74
N ARG A 405 13.19 1.97 -19.34
CA ARG A 405 11.79 1.93 -18.86
C ARG A 405 11.42 0.59 -18.21
N LEU A 406 12.33 -0.39 -18.17
CA LEU A 406 12.13 -1.64 -17.42
C LEU A 406 11.66 -1.41 -15.97
N PRO A 407 12.22 -0.44 -15.21
CA PRO A 407 11.70 -0.14 -13.88
C PRO A 407 10.21 0.22 -13.91
N ASN A 408 9.75 1.00 -14.90
CA ASN A 408 8.34 1.39 -15.00
C ASN A 408 7.42 0.22 -15.31
N ALA A 409 7.85 -0.67 -16.21
CA ALA A 409 7.12 -1.90 -16.50
C ALA A 409 6.99 -2.79 -15.25
N LEU A 410 8.07 -2.97 -14.49
CA LEU A 410 8.07 -3.76 -13.25
C LEU A 410 7.16 -3.16 -12.16
N ARG A 411 7.11 -1.83 -12.08
CA ARG A 411 6.21 -1.10 -11.17
C ARG A 411 4.77 -1.38 -11.51
N LEU A 412 4.40 -1.23 -12.78
CA LEU A 412 3.04 -1.44 -13.25
C LEU A 412 2.61 -2.89 -13.17
N MET A 413 3.50 -3.85 -13.46
CA MET A 413 3.24 -5.27 -13.27
C MET A 413 2.68 -5.56 -11.88
N SER A 414 3.23 -4.92 -10.84
CA SER A 414 2.79 -5.11 -9.45
C SER A 414 1.41 -4.57 -9.10
N LYS A 415 0.79 -3.80 -10.00
CA LYS A 415 -0.48 -3.11 -9.78
C LYS A 415 -1.53 -3.46 -10.83
N VAL A 416 -1.10 -3.82 -12.03
CA VAL A 416 -1.94 -4.01 -13.21
C VAL A 416 -1.85 -5.46 -13.63
N THR A 417 -2.94 -6.20 -13.42
CA THR A 417 -2.94 -7.66 -13.59
C THR A 417 -2.67 -8.12 -15.02
N ARG A 418 -3.00 -7.28 -16.00
CA ARG A 418 -2.78 -7.51 -17.43
C ARG A 418 -1.30 -7.44 -17.83
N ILE A 419 -0.44 -6.76 -17.06
CA ILE A 419 0.99 -6.71 -17.36
C ILE A 419 1.66 -7.94 -16.76
N SER A 420 2.02 -8.89 -17.62
CA SER A 420 2.72 -10.12 -17.24
C SER A 420 4.07 -10.31 -17.91
N THR A 421 4.26 -9.61 -19.03
CA THR A 421 5.47 -9.60 -19.85
C THR A 421 5.82 -8.17 -20.21
N PHE A 422 7.04 -7.94 -20.68
CA PHE A 422 7.44 -6.63 -21.19
C PHE A 422 6.65 -6.26 -22.46
N PHE A 423 6.24 -7.25 -23.26
CA PHE A 423 5.33 -7.03 -24.39
C PHE A 423 4.00 -6.42 -23.94
N ASP A 424 3.38 -6.93 -22.87
CA ASP A 424 2.11 -6.41 -22.36
C ASP A 424 2.22 -4.94 -21.92
N TYR A 425 3.37 -4.53 -21.39
CA TYR A 425 3.65 -3.13 -21.04
C TYR A 425 3.65 -2.22 -22.30
N ILE A 426 4.28 -2.67 -23.38
CA ILE A 426 4.31 -1.92 -24.65
C ILE A 426 2.91 -1.85 -25.26
N ASP A 427 2.21 -2.98 -25.29
CA ASP A 427 0.85 -3.13 -25.84
C ASP A 427 -0.16 -2.22 -25.13
N ILE A 428 -0.19 -2.24 -23.79
CA ILE A 428 -1.11 -1.39 -23.02
C ILE A 428 -0.83 0.11 -23.25
N GLY A 429 0.45 0.49 -23.37
CA GLY A 429 0.80 1.88 -23.71
C GLY A 429 0.22 2.32 -25.05
N LEU A 430 0.31 1.46 -26.07
CA LEU A 430 -0.26 1.71 -27.39
C LEU A 430 -1.78 1.76 -27.35
N GLU A 431 -2.43 0.80 -26.67
CA GLU A 431 -3.89 0.80 -26.52
C GLU A 431 -4.40 2.10 -25.90
N MET A 432 -3.75 2.58 -24.84
CA MET A 432 -4.12 3.85 -24.19
C MET A 432 -3.88 5.05 -25.12
N PHE A 433 -2.76 5.07 -25.86
CA PHE A 433 -2.44 6.12 -26.83
C PHE A 433 -3.46 6.19 -27.97
N GLU A 434 -3.82 5.05 -28.54
CA GLU A 434 -4.80 4.93 -29.61
C GLU A 434 -6.20 5.32 -29.13
N LYS A 435 -6.57 4.89 -27.92
CA LYS A 435 -7.86 5.22 -27.30
C LYS A 435 -8.11 6.72 -27.20
N VAL A 436 -7.08 7.51 -26.86
CA VAL A 436 -7.21 8.97 -26.73
C VAL A 436 -7.03 9.74 -28.03
N ARG A 437 -6.56 9.06 -29.10
CA ARG A 437 -6.35 9.66 -30.43
C ARG A 437 -5.54 10.96 -30.35
N ALA A 438 -4.48 10.98 -29.54
CA ALA A 438 -3.76 12.20 -29.16
C ALA A 438 -3.28 13.05 -30.36
N ASN A 439 -2.97 12.42 -31.49
CA ASN A 439 -2.53 13.14 -32.69
C ASN A 439 -3.63 13.98 -33.37
N GLU A 440 -4.89 13.71 -33.08
CA GLU A 440 -6.02 14.55 -33.52
C GLU A 440 -6.14 15.83 -32.71
N TRP A 441 -5.43 15.92 -31.58
CA TRP A 441 -5.36 17.12 -30.77
C TRP A 441 -4.46 18.18 -31.42
N VAL A 442 -3.63 17.79 -32.39
CA VAL A 442 -2.78 18.71 -33.14
C VAL A 442 -3.43 19.04 -34.49
N ASN A 443 -4.29 20.05 -34.51
CA ASN A 443 -4.93 20.54 -35.73
C ASN A 443 -3.98 21.42 -36.57
N GLU A 444 -4.43 21.83 -37.76
CA GLU A 444 -3.63 22.67 -38.68
C GLU A 444 -3.14 23.98 -38.04
N ILE A 445 -3.96 24.58 -37.17
CA ILE A 445 -3.59 25.80 -36.44
C ILE A 445 -2.37 25.54 -35.55
N ILE A 446 -2.37 24.46 -34.77
CA ILE A 446 -1.22 24.10 -33.92
C ILE A 446 -0.01 23.73 -34.79
N ARG A 447 -0.21 22.98 -35.89
CA ARG A 447 0.88 22.60 -36.81
C ARG A 447 1.56 23.81 -37.47
N SER A 448 0.78 24.85 -37.76
CA SER A 448 1.27 26.08 -38.40
C SER A 448 2.11 26.98 -37.49
N ARG A 449 2.15 26.71 -36.18
CA ARG A 449 2.88 27.51 -35.20
C ARG A 449 4.12 26.79 -34.70
N ASP A 450 5.13 27.58 -34.34
CA ASP A 450 6.34 27.07 -33.69
C ASP A 450 6.08 26.65 -32.23
N TYR A 451 5.04 27.22 -31.61
CA TYR A 451 4.60 26.89 -30.26
C TYR A 451 3.06 26.90 -30.17
N GLY A 452 2.50 26.03 -29.32
CA GLY A 452 1.08 26.03 -28.99
C GLY A 452 0.83 26.70 -27.64
N SER A 453 -0.04 27.71 -27.60
CA SER A 453 -0.47 28.34 -26.35
C SER A 453 -1.58 27.53 -25.64
N ARG A 454 -1.78 27.76 -24.34
CA ARG A 454 -2.87 27.13 -23.55
C ARG A 454 -4.19 27.26 -24.25
N GLU A 455 -4.53 28.47 -24.67
CA GLU A 455 -5.84 28.76 -25.23
C GLU A 455 -6.15 27.88 -26.44
N ILE A 456 -5.14 27.64 -27.28
CA ILE A 456 -5.28 26.78 -28.46
C ILE A 456 -5.52 25.33 -28.03
N PHE A 457 -4.71 24.82 -27.09
CA PHE A 457 -4.87 23.45 -26.61
C PHE A 457 -6.17 23.25 -25.82
N LEU A 458 -6.54 24.17 -24.94
CA LEU A 458 -7.80 24.12 -24.20
C LEU A 458 -9.02 24.23 -25.11
N ASN A 459 -9.01 25.16 -26.07
CA ASN A 459 -10.09 25.25 -27.06
C ASN A 459 -10.19 23.95 -27.86
N ARG A 460 -9.06 23.32 -28.18
CA ARG A 460 -9.06 22.02 -28.84
C ARG A 460 -9.60 20.91 -27.94
N MET A 461 -9.22 20.84 -26.68
CA MET A 461 -9.76 19.85 -25.73
C MET A 461 -11.27 20.02 -25.55
N ARG A 462 -11.76 21.27 -25.45
CA ARG A 462 -13.19 21.58 -25.41
C ARG A 462 -13.91 21.10 -26.68
N GLN A 463 -13.32 21.30 -27.86
CA GLN A 463 -13.88 20.79 -29.13
C GLN A 463 -13.95 19.26 -29.17
N LEU A 464 -13.03 18.58 -28.48
CA LEU A 464 -12.96 17.13 -28.40
C LEU A 464 -13.74 16.55 -27.21
N ASN A 465 -14.44 17.38 -26.43
CA ASN A 465 -15.12 17.00 -25.20
C ASN A 465 -14.22 16.31 -24.16
N ILE A 466 -12.93 16.65 -24.14
CA ILE A 466 -11.99 16.14 -23.12
C ILE A 466 -11.95 17.15 -21.97
N PRO A 467 -12.32 16.77 -20.73
CA PRO A 467 -12.29 17.70 -19.60
C PRO A 467 -10.84 18.12 -19.30
N PRO A 468 -10.52 19.42 -19.30
CA PRO A 468 -9.15 19.88 -19.09
C PRO A 468 -8.53 19.40 -17.76
N LYS A 469 -9.35 19.26 -16.71
CA LYS A 469 -8.93 18.80 -15.38
C LYS A 469 -8.34 17.38 -15.34
N ASP A 470 -8.53 16.61 -16.40
CA ASP A 470 -8.03 15.24 -16.50
C ASP A 470 -6.65 15.17 -17.20
N ILE A 471 -6.08 16.34 -17.58
CA ILE A 471 -4.84 16.46 -18.33
C ILE A 471 -3.85 17.36 -17.60
N GLN A 472 -2.61 16.91 -17.46
CA GLN A 472 -1.50 17.76 -16.97
C GLN A 472 -0.60 18.17 -18.15
N PHE A 473 -0.31 19.46 -18.25
CA PHE A 473 0.56 20.03 -19.29
C PHE A 473 1.89 20.46 -18.67
N LEU A 474 3.00 19.97 -19.23
CA LEU A 474 4.34 20.29 -18.75
C LEU A 474 5.15 21.00 -19.83
N CYS A 475 5.86 22.04 -19.42
CA CYS A 475 6.66 22.89 -20.30
C CYS A 475 8.13 22.85 -19.92
N MET A 476 8.99 23.20 -20.88
CA MET A 476 10.38 23.55 -20.59
C MET A 476 10.50 25.07 -20.39
N GLU A 477 11.30 25.46 -19.40
CA GLU A 477 11.68 26.85 -19.12
C GLU A 477 12.60 27.37 -20.24
N ARG A 478 11.99 27.72 -21.37
CA ARG A 478 12.59 28.50 -22.46
C ARG A 478 11.83 29.83 -22.56
N ALA A 479 12.39 30.83 -23.24
CA ALA A 479 11.86 32.19 -23.33
C ALA A 479 10.35 32.32 -23.65
N ASN A 480 9.72 31.28 -24.23
CA ASN A 480 8.30 31.25 -24.62
C ASN A 480 7.49 30.05 -24.09
N PHE A 481 7.97 29.31 -23.07
CA PHE A 481 7.30 28.12 -22.49
C PHE A 481 6.77 27.12 -23.55
N GLU A 482 7.68 26.30 -24.08
CA GLU A 482 7.35 25.28 -25.09
C GLU A 482 6.69 24.06 -24.43
N LEU A 483 5.48 23.70 -24.87
CA LEU A 483 4.81 22.45 -24.46
C LEU A 483 5.74 21.28 -24.74
N LYS A 484 6.09 20.53 -23.69
CA LYS A 484 6.99 19.40 -23.78
C LYS A 484 6.26 18.08 -23.66
N GLU A 485 5.36 17.98 -22.69
CA GLU A 485 4.73 16.74 -22.30
C GLU A 485 3.28 16.96 -21.88
N ILE A 486 2.42 16.00 -22.22
CA ILE A 486 1.07 15.87 -21.69
C ILE A 486 1.00 14.57 -20.90
N ARG A 487 0.36 14.61 -19.73
CA ARG A 487 0.04 13.41 -18.94
C ARG A 487 -1.44 13.18 -18.85
N LEU A 488 -1.79 11.91 -18.95
CA LEU A 488 -3.16 11.41 -18.85
C LEU A 488 -3.18 10.25 -17.86
N CYS A 489 -4.24 10.16 -17.07
CA CYS A 489 -4.38 9.12 -16.06
C CYS A 489 -5.50 8.16 -16.41
N PHE A 490 -5.23 6.86 -16.30
CA PHE A 490 -6.15 5.79 -16.71
C PHE A 490 -6.39 4.82 -15.56
N SER A 491 -7.63 4.43 -15.29
CA SER A 491 -7.93 3.45 -14.24
C SER A 491 -7.22 2.10 -14.48
N TYR A 492 -6.69 1.45 -13.44
CA TYR A 492 -5.97 0.17 -13.60
C TYR A 492 -6.79 -0.96 -14.24
N ASN A 493 -8.10 -0.96 -14.02
CA ASN A 493 -8.97 -2.08 -14.39
C ASN A 493 -9.58 -1.95 -15.78
N TYR A 494 -9.94 -0.72 -16.19
CA TYR A 494 -10.74 -0.47 -17.39
C TYR A 494 -10.03 0.44 -18.40
N TYR A 495 -8.88 1.00 -18.03
CA TYR A 495 -8.16 2.00 -18.81
C TYR A 495 -9.08 3.13 -19.25
N GLU A 496 -9.98 3.55 -18.36
CA GLU A 496 -10.83 4.72 -18.55
C GLU A 496 -10.07 5.95 -18.07
N LEU A 497 -10.22 7.07 -18.78
CA LEU A 497 -9.60 8.32 -18.38
C LEU A 497 -10.18 8.74 -17.01
N VAL A 498 -9.30 9.04 -16.07
CA VAL A 498 -9.61 9.52 -14.72
C VAL A 498 -8.77 10.76 -14.44
N SER A 499 -9.20 11.59 -13.50
CA SER A 499 -8.41 12.76 -13.09
C SER A 499 -7.09 12.31 -12.46
N CYS A 500 -5.98 12.88 -12.92
CA CYS A 500 -4.68 12.75 -12.25
C CYS A 500 -4.74 13.43 -10.88
N THR A 501 -3.92 12.97 -9.95
CA THR A 501 -3.83 13.64 -8.65
C THR A 501 -2.83 14.79 -8.68
N PRO A 502 -2.98 15.78 -7.77
CA PRO A 502 -1.96 16.80 -7.56
C PRO A 502 -0.59 16.22 -7.18
N LEU A 503 -0.47 14.95 -6.78
CA LEU A 503 0.85 14.36 -6.47
C LEU A 503 1.75 14.16 -7.68
N ASP A 504 1.15 14.06 -8.86
CA ASP A 504 1.90 13.94 -10.11
C ASP A 504 2.22 15.28 -10.74
N ASP A 505 1.69 16.35 -10.15
CA ASP A 505 2.06 17.71 -10.48
C ASP A 505 3.46 18.02 -9.89
N PRO A 506 4.40 18.51 -10.72
CA PRO A 506 5.75 18.87 -10.28
C PRO A 506 5.84 19.87 -9.12
N LEU A 507 4.81 20.67 -8.88
CA LEU A 507 4.73 21.55 -7.69
C LEU A 507 4.77 20.75 -6.38
N TYR A 508 4.22 19.53 -6.41
CA TYR A 508 4.07 18.65 -5.25
C TYR A 508 5.14 17.54 -5.24
N SER A 509 5.63 17.14 -6.42
CA SER A 509 6.64 16.10 -6.61
C SER A 509 8.06 16.67 -6.62
N GLN A 510 8.92 16.18 -5.73
CA GLN A 510 10.38 16.48 -5.78
C GLN A 510 11.14 15.56 -6.74
N VAL A 511 10.46 14.59 -7.36
CA VAL A 511 11.09 13.57 -8.22
C VAL A 511 11.42 14.16 -9.59
N GLU A 512 10.70 15.19 -10.01
CA GLU A 512 10.74 15.69 -11.37
C GLU A 512 11.39 17.06 -11.47
N LYS A 513 12.14 17.27 -12.55
CA LYS A 513 12.81 18.55 -12.87
C LYS A 513 11.98 19.41 -13.83
N LEU A 514 10.88 18.87 -14.37
CA LEU A 514 9.97 19.63 -15.21
C LEU A 514 9.18 20.59 -14.33
N GLN A 515 8.83 21.75 -14.87
CA GLN A 515 7.93 22.69 -14.21
C GLN A 515 6.57 22.62 -14.91
N ASN A 516 5.52 22.94 -14.18
CA ASN A 516 4.27 23.29 -14.82
C ASN A 516 4.52 24.45 -15.78
N CYS A 517 3.77 24.44 -16.88
CA CYS A 517 3.62 25.65 -17.66
C CYS A 517 3.08 26.78 -16.72
N PRO A 518 3.34 28.07 -16.98
CA PRO A 518 2.97 29.21 -16.11
C PRO A 518 1.50 29.20 -15.67
N GLU A 519 1.08 30.02 -14.69
CA GLU A 519 -0.34 30.18 -14.25
C GLU A 519 -1.32 30.29 -15.44
N GLU A 520 -0.86 30.84 -16.56
CA GLU A 520 -1.54 30.84 -17.86
C GLU A 520 -1.76 29.46 -18.49
N PHE A 521 -1.49 28.33 -17.80
CA PHE A 521 -1.65 26.90 -18.12
C PHE A 521 -2.11 26.05 -16.92
N GLU A 522 -2.02 26.58 -15.70
CA GLU A 522 -2.56 25.96 -14.47
C GLU A 522 -4.11 26.07 -14.45
N ILE A 523 -4.79 25.00 -14.03
CA ILE A 523 -6.27 24.88 -14.05
C ILE A 523 -6.90 25.52 -12.81
#